data_AF-A0A1F4ZUP3-F1
#
_entry.id   AF-A0A1F4ZUP3-F1
#
_cell.length_a   1.000
_cell.length_b   1.000
_cell.length_c   1.000
_cell.angle_alpha   90.00
_cell.angle_beta   90.00
_cell.angle_gamma   90.00
#
_symmetry.space_group_name_H-M   'P 1'
#
loop_
_entity.id
_entity.type
_entity.pdbx_description
1 polymer ?
#
loop_
_entity_poly.entity_id
_entity_poly.type
_entity_poly.pdbx_seq_one_letter_code
_entity_poly.pdbx_strand_id
1 'polypeptide(L)'
;MCLADTMVHPIAAEDSAIALIRFEDQAVGQFEVSWAFRGGMDLRDEVAGTEGTIWLNHFLRTGYEMFTAAGGKGYVAEKAESETGWLFPVGDEVHELGYTNMFSDMFDALDADRQPVETFLDGYVVNAIMDACYRSAKTRRWEPVKLERWYTGASKAKPGAVRKSARGRYSLIKEERMPDGTLKQMLQDWKTGHVVQKVRKA
;
A
#
# COMPACT_ATOMS: atom_id res chain seq x y z
N MET A 1 5.21 12.28 5.77
CA MET A 1 4.79 12.58 7.15
C MET A 1 4.76 11.25 7.89
N CYS A 2 5.28 11.15 9.10
CA CYS A 2 5.29 9.90 9.86
C CYS A 2 4.92 10.17 11.32
N LEU A 3 4.15 9.26 11.90
CA LEU A 3 3.98 9.08 13.33
C LEU A 3 4.56 7.72 13.69
N ALA A 4 5.38 7.65 14.73
CA ALA A 4 5.92 6.41 15.29
C ALA A 4 5.95 6.54 16.81
N ASP A 5 5.51 5.51 17.52
CA ASP A 5 5.47 5.50 18.98
C ASP A 5 5.52 4.08 19.55
N THR A 6 5.73 3.98 20.85
CA THR A 6 5.66 2.74 21.62
C THR A 6 4.31 2.71 22.35
N MET A 7 3.38 1.91 21.84
CA MET A 7 1.98 1.91 22.28
C MET A 7 1.67 0.81 23.31
N VAL A 8 2.26 -0.38 23.17
CA VAL A 8 1.89 -1.57 23.94
C VAL A 8 3.08 -2.22 24.62
N HIS A 9 4.22 -2.33 23.93
CA HIS A 9 5.35 -3.11 24.41
C HIS A 9 6.31 -2.28 25.27
N PRO A 10 6.86 -2.81 26.38
CA PRO A 10 7.82 -2.09 27.22
C PRO A 10 9.24 -2.13 26.61
N ILE A 11 9.41 -1.54 25.43
CA ILE A 11 10.65 -1.53 24.66
C ILE A 11 11.11 -0.10 24.38
N ALA A 12 12.38 0.07 24.00
CA ALA A 12 12.95 1.38 23.67
C ALA A 12 12.67 1.83 22.22
N ALA A 13 12.27 0.90 21.34
CA ALA A 13 11.91 1.17 19.95
C ALA A 13 10.40 1.45 19.81
N GLU A 14 9.98 2.01 18.68
CA GLU A 14 8.58 2.05 18.30
C GLU A 14 8.03 0.64 18.08
N ASP A 15 6.77 0.43 18.44
CA ASP A 15 6.04 -0.80 18.13
C ASP A 15 4.88 -0.54 17.17
N SER A 16 4.64 0.72 16.80
CA SER A 16 3.59 1.13 15.87
C SER A 16 4.02 2.39 15.11
N ALA A 17 3.80 2.40 13.79
CA ALA A 17 4.04 3.57 12.96
C ALA A 17 3.07 3.66 11.77
N ILE A 18 2.73 4.89 11.40
CA ILE A 18 1.96 5.23 10.20
C ILE A 18 2.70 6.32 9.46
N ALA A 19 2.98 6.09 8.18
CA ALA A 19 3.63 7.06 7.33
C ALA A 19 2.85 7.32 6.04
N LEU A 20 2.89 8.58 5.61
CA LEU A 20 2.42 9.05 4.31
C LEU A 20 3.61 9.48 3.46
N ILE A 21 3.70 8.91 2.27
CA ILE A 21 4.70 9.23 1.23
C ILE A 21 4.01 9.97 0.11
N ARG A 22 4.62 11.07 -0.36
CA ARG A 22 4.15 11.79 -1.54
C ARG A 22 5.13 11.55 -2.68
N PHE A 23 4.64 10.95 -3.74
CA PHE A 23 5.41 10.72 -4.96
C PHE A 23 5.43 11.97 -5.85
N GLU A 24 6.36 12.00 -6.81
CA GLU A 24 6.54 13.15 -7.70
C GLU A 24 5.28 13.46 -8.52
N ASP A 25 4.58 12.41 -8.93
CA ASP A 25 3.34 12.46 -9.72
C ASP A 25 2.08 12.83 -8.92
N GLN A 26 2.26 13.19 -7.64
CA GLN A 26 1.20 13.49 -6.66
C GLN A 26 0.45 12.27 -6.13
N ALA A 27 0.84 11.04 -6.48
CA ALA A 27 0.34 9.87 -5.77
C ALA A 27 0.73 9.95 -4.29
N VAL A 28 -0.11 9.37 -3.44
CA VAL A 28 0.13 9.26 -2.00
C VAL A 28 0.13 7.81 -1.63
N GLY A 29 1.24 7.35 -1.04
CA GLY A 29 1.35 6.04 -0.43
C GLY A 29 1.15 6.15 1.08
N GLN A 30 0.51 5.14 1.67
CA GLN A 30 0.49 4.93 3.10
C GLN A 30 1.17 3.60 3.40
N PHE A 31 2.01 3.57 4.43
CA PHE A 31 2.36 2.31 5.08
C PHE A 31 2.03 2.43 6.57
N GLU A 32 1.48 1.35 7.09
CA GLU A 32 1.11 1.17 8.48
C GLU A 32 1.75 -0.13 8.95
N VAL A 33 2.52 -0.04 10.03
CA VAL A 33 3.19 -1.19 10.63
C VAL A 33 2.91 -1.17 12.12
N SER A 34 2.57 -2.32 12.68
CA SER A 34 2.35 -2.44 14.11
C SER A 34 2.66 -3.84 14.62
N TRP A 35 3.45 -3.90 15.69
CA TRP A 35 3.63 -5.09 16.52
C TRP A 35 2.53 -5.22 17.58
N ALA A 36 1.68 -4.20 17.74
CA ALA A 36 0.50 -4.26 18.61
C ALA A 36 -0.68 -5.01 17.96
N PHE A 37 -0.59 -5.36 16.68
CA PHE A 37 -1.61 -6.16 16.01
C PHE A 37 -1.66 -7.59 16.59
N ARG A 38 -2.87 -8.13 16.77
CA ARG A 38 -3.12 -9.43 17.41
C ARG A 38 -3.90 -10.33 16.46
N GLY A 39 -3.68 -11.63 16.54
CA GLY A 39 -4.44 -12.63 15.76
C GLY A 39 -3.75 -13.15 14.50
N GLY A 40 -2.43 -12.99 14.37
CA GLY A 40 -1.65 -13.43 13.21
C GLY A 40 -0.98 -12.28 12.48
N MET A 41 -0.16 -12.58 11.47
CA MET A 41 0.36 -11.57 10.56
C MET A 41 -0.75 -11.03 9.66
N ASP A 42 -0.85 -9.71 9.51
CA ASP A 42 -1.73 -9.04 8.53
C ASP A 42 -0.84 -8.31 7.52
N LEU A 43 -0.94 -8.69 6.24
CA LEU A 43 -0.15 -8.12 5.16
C LEU A 43 -1.06 -7.86 3.97
N ARG A 44 -1.29 -6.58 3.69
CA ARG A 44 -2.26 -6.10 2.69
C ARG A 44 -1.67 -5.00 1.84
N ASP A 45 -1.99 -5.06 0.56
CA ASP A 45 -1.67 -4.01 -0.40
C ASP A 45 -2.95 -3.46 -1.03
N GLU A 46 -2.97 -2.14 -1.23
CA GLU A 46 -4.04 -1.48 -1.94
C GLU A 46 -3.45 -0.46 -2.90
N VAL A 47 -3.87 -0.51 -4.17
CA VAL A 47 -3.54 0.50 -5.16
C VAL A 47 -4.82 0.93 -5.86
N ALA A 48 -5.17 2.21 -5.70
CA ALA A 48 -6.30 2.84 -6.36
C ALA A 48 -5.81 3.83 -7.43
N GLY A 49 -6.31 3.67 -8.65
CA GLY A 49 -6.01 4.53 -9.79
C GLY A 49 -7.27 5.16 -10.38
N THR A 50 -7.12 5.80 -11.54
CA THR A 50 -8.23 6.50 -12.21
C THR A 50 -9.29 5.56 -12.80
N GLU A 51 -8.92 4.30 -13.09
CA GLU A 51 -9.76 3.33 -13.81
C GLU A 51 -10.04 2.07 -12.99
N GLY A 52 -9.66 2.04 -11.72
CA GLY A 52 -9.90 0.88 -10.87
C GLY A 52 -9.02 0.83 -9.64
N THR A 53 -9.22 -0.24 -8.87
CA THR A 53 -8.50 -0.52 -7.63
C THR A 53 -8.15 -2.00 -7.61
N ILE A 54 -6.95 -2.31 -7.13
CA ILE A 54 -6.55 -3.65 -6.73
C ILE A 54 -6.37 -3.66 -5.21
N TRP A 55 -6.88 -4.71 -4.58
CA TRP A 55 -6.70 -4.98 -3.16
C TRP A 55 -6.22 -6.42 -3.00
N LEU A 56 -5.09 -6.58 -2.33
CA LEU A 56 -4.46 -7.87 -2.09
C LEU A 56 -4.42 -8.12 -0.58
N ASN A 57 -4.67 -9.36 -0.22
CA ASN A 57 -4.50 -9.81 1.16
C ASN A 57 -3.69 -11.10 1.17
N HIS A 58 -2.48 -11.01 1.69
CA HIS A 58 -1.49 -12.09 1.66
C HIS A 58 -1.61 -13.00 2.89
N PHE A 59 -2.26 -12.53 3.97
CA PHE A 59 -2.47 -13.29 5.21
C PHE A 59 -3.89 -13.08 5.75
N LEU A 60 -4.42 -13.97 6.57
CA LEU A 60 -5.77 -13.93 7.15
C LEU A 60 -6.96 -14.08 6.18
N ARG A 61 -6.95 -13.46 4.98
CA ARG A 61 -8.04 -13.58 3.99
C ARG A 61 -7.58 -14.17 2.67
N THR A 62 -6.78 -15.21 2.74
CA THR A 62 -6.24 -15.96 1.59
C THR A 62 -7.15 -17.09 1.10
N GLY A 63 -8.34 -17.27 1.72
CA GLY A 63 -9.35 -18.24 1.31
C GLY A 63 -9.40 -19.53 2.12
N TYR A 64 -8.47 -19.71 3.08
CA TYR A 64 -8.56 -20.77 4.08
C TYR A 64 -9.06 -20.23 5.41
N GLU A 65 -10.09 -20.87 5.94
CA GLU A 65 -10.61 -20.63 7.28
C GLU A 65 -10.71 -21.99 7.99
N MET A 66 -10.17 -22.06 9.20
CA MET A 66 -10.22 -23.29 10.00
C MET A 66 -10.62 -22.96 11.44
N PHE A 67 -11.28 -23.91 12.10
CA PHE A 67 -11.59 -23.83 13.51
C PHE A 67 -10.97 -25.00 14.27
N THR A 68 -10.32 -24.72 15.39
CA THR A 68 -9.73 -25.75 16.26
C THR A 68 -10.14 -25.52 17.71
N ALA A 69 -10.71 -26.55 18.35
CA ALA A 69 -11.06 -26.50 19.77
C ALA A 69 -9.90 -26.95 20.68
N ALA A 70 -9.10 -27.92 20.23
CA ALA A 70 -8.09 -28.58 21.06
C ALA A 70 -6.68 -28.01 20.93
N GLY A 71 -6.44 -27.16 19.92
CA GLY A 71 -5.10 -26.69 19.55
C GLY A 71 -4.34 -27.74 18.75
N GLY A 72 -3.74 -27.33 17.63
CA GLY A 72 -2.82 -28.19 16.90
C GLY A 72 -1.43 -27.97 17.44
N LYS A 73 -0.92 -28.87 18.29
CA LYS A 73 0.43 -28.75 18.88
C LYS A 73 1.48 -28.57 17.77
N GLY A 74 1.93 -27.34 17.52
CA GLY A 74 2.86 -27.04 16.44
C GLY A 74 2.61 -25.71 15.73
N TYR A 75 3.33 -25.50 14.64
CA TYR A 75 3.19 -24.27 13.85
C TYR A 75 1.86 -24.23 13.10
N VAL A 76 1.11 -23.14 13.28
CA VAL A 76 -0.18 -22.92 12.62
C VAL A 76 -0.07 -21.87 11.52
N ALA A 77 0.45 -20.69 11.86
CA ALA A 77 0.68 -19.60 10.91
C ALA A 77 1.67 -18.58 11.49
N GLU A 78 2.30 -17.79 10.62
CA GLU A 78 3.27 -16.77 11.02
C GLU A 78 2.62 -15.73 11.96
N LYS A 79 3.27 -15.51 13.11
CA LYS A 79 2.80 -14.59 14.18
C LYS A 79 1.41 -14.91 14.74
N ALA A 80 0.91 -16.12 14.54
CA ALA A 80 -0.31 -16.57 15.20
C ALA A 80 -0.06 -16.76 16.70
N GLU A 81 -0.88 -16.10 17.51
CA GLU A 81 -0.75 -16.13 18.98
C GLU A 81 -1.54 -17.25 19.64
N SER A 82 -2.42 -17.90 18.88
CA SER A 82 -3.30 -18.98 19.34
C SER A 82 -3.35 -20.07 18.29
N GLU A 83 -3.39 -21.32 18.76
CA GLU A 83 -3.65 -22.51 17.94
C GLU A 83 -5.12 -22.95 18.06
N THR A 84 -5.95 -22.20 18.80
CA THR A 84 -7.38 -22.47 19.04
C THR A 84 -8.26 -21.32 18.56
N GLY A 85 -9.52 -21.64 18.27
CA GLY A 85 -10.49 -20.69 17.73
C GLY A 85 -10.50 -20.70 16.20
N TRP A 86 -10.98 -19.59 15.62
CA TRP A 86 -10.91 -19.36 14.18
C TRP A 86 -9.51 -18.93 13.79
N LEU A 87 -8.96 -19.62 12.79
CA LEU A 87 -7.60 -19.43 12.29
C LEU A 87 -7.66 -19.32 10.77
N PHE A 88 -6.65 -18.66 10.23
CA PHE A 88 -6.61 -18.28 8.83
C PHE A 88 -5.22 -18.53 8.24
N PRO A 89 -4.80 -19.81 8.17
CA PRO A 89 -3.47 -20.16 7.71
C PRO A 89 -3.32 -19.85 6.22
N VAL A 90 -2.08 -19.62 5.81
CA VAL A 90 -1.73 -19.46 4.40
C VAL A 90 -1.26 -20.82 3.88
N GLY A 91 -1.73 -21.21 2.68
CA GLY A 91 -1.49 -22.55 2.14
C GLY A 91 -0.01 -22.85 1.89
N ASP A 92 0.69 -21.96 1.19
CA ASP A 92 2.12 -22.04 0.93
C ASP A 92 2.80 -20.73 1.36
N GLU A 93 3.01 -20.57 2.67
CA GLU A 93 3.59 -19.35 3.24
C GLU A 93 4.93 -18.96 2.63
N VAL A 94 5.79 -19.93 2.30
CA VAL A 94 7.13 -19.65 1.75
C VAL A 94 7.01 -19.04 0.36
N HIS A 95 6.06 -19.54 -0.44
CA HIS A 95 5.77 -18.99 -1.75
C HIS A 95 5.10 -17.61 -1.66
N GLU A 96 4.09 -17.45 -0.79
CA GLU A 96 3.36 -16.18 -0.62
C GLU A 96 4.26 -15.06 -0.09
N LEU A 97 5.28 -15.39 0.70
CA LEU A 97 6.30 -14.42 1.13
C LEU A 97 7.34 -14.08 0.03
N GLY A 98 7.23 -14.71 -1.14
CA GLY A 98 8.03 -14.40 -2.33
C GLY A 98 9.47 -14.93 -2.30
N TYR A 99 9.87 -15.70 -1.28
CA TYR A 99 11.25 -16.15 -1.12
C TYR A 99 11.75 -16.94 -2.33
N THR A 100 10.94 -17.88 -2.81
CA THR A 100 11.30 -18.74 -3.96
C THR A 100 11.57 -17.90 -5.20
N ASN A 101 10.71 -16.91 -5.50
CA ASN A 101 10.87 -16.03 -6.66
C ASN A 101 12.09 -15.11 -6.51
N MET A 102 12.30 -14.55 -5.32
CA MET A 102 13.47 -13.70 -5.04
C MET A 102 14.78 -14.46 -5.25
N PHE A 103 14.92 -15.66 -4.67
CA PHE A 103 16.14 -16.45 -4.85
C PHE A 103 16.32 -16.95 -6.28
N SER A 104 15.23 -17.33 -6.96
CA SER A 104 15.30 -17.75 -8.36
C SER A 104 15.81 -16.61 -9.25
N ASP A 105 15.26 -15.40 -9.14
CA ASP A 105 15.75 -14.26 -9.92
C ASP A 105 17.22 -13.94 -9.63
N MET A 106 17.63 -14.01 -8.35
CA MET A 106 19.02 -13.77 -7.97
C MET A 106 19.98 -14.76 -8.62
N PHE A 107 19.69 -16.07 -8.57
CA PHE A 107 20.56 -17.09 -9.18
C PHE A 107 20.52 -17.04 -10.70
N ASP A 108 19.33 -16.86 -11.31
CA ASP A 108 19.18 -16.70 -12.75
C ASP A 108 19.92 -15.45 -13.26
N ALA A 109 19.93 -14.37 -12.48
CA ALA A 109 20.66 -13.14 -12.81
C ALA A 109 22.18 -13.37 -12.80
N LEU A 110 22.67 -14.14 -11.83
CA LEU A 110 24.08 -14.49 -11.71
C LEU A 110 24.54 -15.35 -12.88
N ASP A 111 23.78 -16.39 -13.24
CA ASP A 111 24.11 -17.29 -14.34
C ASP A 111 24.08 -16.58 -15.70
N ALA A 112 23.19 -15.59 -15.86
CA ALA A 112 23.01 -14.83 -17.09
C ALA A 112 23.87 -13.54 -17.17
N ASP A 113 24.73 -13.28 -16.17
CA ASP A 113 25.54 -12.04 -16.07
C ASP A 113 24.70 -10.76 -16.25
N ARG A 114 23.53 -10.71 -15.61
CA ARG A 114 22.62 -9.55 -15.59
C ARG A 114 22.43 -9.05 -14.17
N GLN A 115 21.86 -7.86 -14.03
CA GLN A 115 21.38 -7.40 -12.74
C GLN A 115 20.10 -8.16 -12.33
N PRO A 116 19.93 -8.48 -11.03
CA PRO A 116 18.64 -8.90 -10.49
C PRO A 116 17.61 -7.77 -10.62
N VAL A 117 16.33 -8.13 -10.50
CA VAL A 117 15.21 -7.16 -10.56
C VAL A 117 15.33 -6.12 -9.46
N GLU A 118 15.64 -6.56 -8.24
CA GLU A 118 15.91 -5.69 -7.09
C GLU A 118 17.42 -5.59 -6.87
N THR A 119 17.93 -4.38 -6.85
CA THR A 119 19.36 -4.08 -6.76
C THR A 119 19.73 -3.46 -5.40
N PHE A 120 21.02 -3.26 -5.17
CA PHE A 120 21.50 -2.51 -4.00
C PHE A 120 20.87 -1.10 -3.93
N LEU A 121 20.59 -0.50 -5.08
CA LEU A 121 20.05 0.85 -5.14
C LEU A 121 18.64 0.92 -4.56
N ASP A 122 17.81 -0.10 -4.79
CA ASP A 122 16.44 -0.16 -4.28
C ASP A 122 16.44 -0.22 -2.75
N GLY A 123 17.32 -1.07 -2.18
CA GLY A 123 17.55 -1.12 -0.73
C GLY A 123 18.07 0.20 -0.16
N TYR A 124 18.93 0.92 -0.88
CA TYR A 124 19.40 2.25 -0.49
C TYR A 124 18.26 3.28 -0.43
N VAL A 125 17.38 3.29 -1.45
CA VAL A 125 16.23 4.20 -1.50
C VAL A 125 15.26 3.92 -0.36
N VAL A 126 14.96 2.65 -0.06
CA VAL A 126 14.12 2.26 1.09
C VAL A 126 14.70 2.80 2.40
N ASN A 127 16.00 2.66 2.64
CA ASN A 127 16.66 3.22 3.82
C ASN A 127 16.56 4.74 3.89
N ALA A 128 16.73 5.45 2.77
CA ALA A 128 16.57 6.90 2.73
C ALA A 128 15.13 7.35 3.05
N ILE A 129 14.13 6.55 2.65
CA ILE A 129 12.71 6.76 3.01
C ILE A 129 12.50 6.54 4.50
N MET A 130 13.03 5.45 5.08
CA MET A 130 12.94 5.18 6.52
C MET A 130 13.58 6.31 7.34
N ASP A 131 14.76 6.78 6.94
CA ASP A 131 15.43 7.92 7.57
C ASP A 131 14.57 9.19 7.54
N ALA A 132 13.88 9.45 6.42
CA ALA A 132 12.94 10.57 6.33
C ALA A 132 11.73 10.39 7.26
N CYS A 133 11.26 9.15 7.42
CA CYS A 133 10.16 8.84 8.34
C CYS A 133 10.57 9.07 9.80
N TYR A 134 11.75 8.61 10.24
CA TYR A 134 12.25 8.89 11.58
C TYR A 134 12.47 10.38 11.85
N ARG A 135 13.00 11.13 10.87
CA ARG A 135 13.05 12.60 10.98
C ARG A 135 11.65 13.19 11.13
N SER A 136 10.70 12.74 10.31
CA SER A 136 9.33 13.24 10.29
C SER A 136 8.60 12.97 11.60
N ALA A 137 8.78 11.79 12.20
CA ALA A 137 8.22 11.44 13.51
C ALA A 137 8.73 12.39 14.62
N LYS A 138 10.02 12.77 14.56
CA LYS A 138 10.62 13.72 15.51
C LYS A 138 10.15 15.16 15.27
N THR A 139 10.11 15.61 14.01
CA THR A 139 9.81 17.01 13.67
C THR A 139 8.32 17.30 13.55
N ARG A 140 7.49 16.25 13.43
CA ARG A 140 6.04 16.30 13.17
C ARG A 140 5.70 17.09 11.90
N ARG A 141 6.56 17.01 10.89
CA ARG A 141 6.46 17.74 9.62
C ARG A 141 6.72 16.82 8.44
N TRP A 142 6.34 17.27 7.25
CA TRP A 142 6.81 16.65 6.02
C TRP A 142 8.33 16.83 5.91
N GLU A 143 9.05 15.72 5.85
CA GLU A 143 10.50 15.71 5.66
C GLU A 143 10.82 15.17 4.26
N PRO A 144 11.76 15.78 3.53
CA PRO A 144 12.20 15.25 2.25
C PRO A 144 12.99 13.96 2.43
N VAL A 145 12.82 13.04 1.48
CA VAL A 145 13.75 11.93 1.26
C VAL A 145 15.04 12.53 0.72
N LYS A 146 16.16 12.21 1.37
CA LYS A 146 17.48 12.74 1.00
C LYS A 146 18.27 11.60 0.38
N LEU A 147 18.54 11.71 -0.91
CA LEU A 147 19.42 10.81 -1.63
C LEU A 147 20.80 11.47 -1.78
N GLU A 148 21.84 10.68 -1.67
CA GLU A 148 23.23 11.08 -1.77
C GLU A 148 23.58 11.47 -3.20
N ARG A 149 24.58 12.34 -3.34
CA ARG A 149 24.93 12.97 -4.63
C ARG A 149 25.34 12.00 -5.74
N TRP A 150 25.80 10.79 -5.40
CA TRP A 150 26.15 9.78 -6.40
C TRP A 150 24.93 9.16 -7.08
N TYR A 151 23.73 9.39 -6.54
CA TYR A 151 22.47 9.05 -7.18
C TYR A 151 22.06 10.12 -8.21
N THR A 152 22.18 9.79 -9.49
CA THR A 152 21.78 10.67 -10.61
C THR A 152 20.40 10.31 -11.19
N GLY A 153 19.68 9.37 -10.57
CA GLY A 153 18.54 8.69 -11.16
C GLY A 153 17.18 9.27 -10.80
N ALA A 154 16.76 10.38 -11.40
CA ALA A 154 15.36 10.55 -11.82
C ALA A 154 15.22 11.90 -12.52
N SER A 155 14.83 11.86 -13.80
CA SER A 155 14.18 13.02 -14.39
C SER A 155 12.83 13.17 -13.68
N LYS A 156 12.51 14.38 -13.20
CA LYS A 156 11.21 14.67 -12.57
C LYS A 156 10.08 14.14 -13.45
N ALA A 157 9.37 13.11 -13.00
CA ALA A 157 8.19 12.64 -13.70
C ALA A 157 7.17 13.80 -13.71
N LYS A 158 6.64 14.14 -14.89
CA LYS A 158 5.56 15.13 -14.95
C LYS A 158 4.31 14.50 -14.32
N PRO A 159 3.61 15.19 -13.41
CA PRO A 159 2.36 14.66 -12.87
C PRO A 159 1.45 14.27 -14.01
N GLY A 160 0.88 13.06 -13.92
CA GLY A 160 -0.15 12.60 -14.85
C GLY A 160 -1.24 13.66 -14.89
N ALA A 161 -1.44 14.27 -16.06
CA ALA A 161 -2.44 15.30 -16.20
C ALA A 161 -3.80 14.66 -15.90
N VAL A 162 -4.45 15.05 -14.80
CA VAL A 162 -5.87 14.80 -14.61
C VAL A 162 -6.53 15.25 -15.90
N ARG A 163 -7.20 14.33 -16.59
CA ARG A 163 -7.84 14.54 -17.89
C ARG A 163 -8.94 15.59 -17.69
N LYS A 164 -8.58 16.87 -17.69
CA LYS A 164 -9.55 17.96 -17.80
C LYS A 164 -10.27 17.69 -19.11
N SER A 165 -11.55 17.37 -19.08
CA SER A 165 -12.32 17.23 -20.30
C SER A 165 -12.34 18.60 -20.98
N ALA A 166 -11.41 18.79 -21.92
CA ALA A 166 -11.35 19.97 -22.74
C ALA A 166 -12.57 19.92 -23.66
N ARG A 167 -13.68 20.55 -23.24
CA ARG A 167 -14.78 21.16 -24.05
C ARG A 167 -16.11 21.45 -23.30
N GLY A 168 -16.18 21.58 -21.96
CA GLY A 168 -17.44 21.86 -21.25
C GLY A 168 -17.37 22.79 -20.03
N ARG A 169 -18.51 23.40 -19.64
CA ARG A 169 -18.66 24.18 -18.37
C ARG A 169 -18.56 23.29 -17.12
N TYR A 170 -18.75 21.99 -17.28
CA TYR A 170 -18.85 21.03 -16.18
C TYR A 170 -17.82 19.90 -16.33
N SER A 171 -17.19 19.52 -15.22
CA SER A 171 -16.38 18.31 -15.08
C SER A 171 -17.24 17.19 -14.49
N LEU A 172 -17.16 15.98 -15.06
CA LEU A 172 -17.82 14.80 -14.50
C LEU A 172 -17.06 14.33 -13.26
N ILE A 173 -17.75 14.24 -12.12
CA ILE A 173 -17.20 13.69 -10.87
C ILE A 173 -17.51 12.20 -10.77
N LYS A 174 -18.79 11.84 -10.98
CA LYS A 174 -19.29 10.47 -10.85
C LYS A 174 -20.48 10.28 -11.78
N GLU A 175 -20.58 9.12 -12.41
CA GLU A 175 -21.77 8.63 -13.08
C GLU A 175 -22.19 7.31 -12.42
N GLU A 176 -23.48 7.16 -12.16
CA GLU A 176 -24.05 5.98 -11.52
C GLU A 176 -25.33 5.58 -12.25
N ARG A 177 -25.42 4.30 -12.66
CA ARG A 177 -26.66 3.74 -13.19
C ARG A 177 -27.54 3.30 -12.02
N MET A 178 -28.71 3.90 -11.92
CA MET A 178 -29.69 3.63 -10.88
C MET A 178 -30.48 2.35 -11.21
N PRO A 179 -31.12 1.71 -10.21
CA PRO A 179 -31.92 0.49 -10.43
C PRO A 179 -33.08 0.66 -11.43
N ASP A 180 -33.62 1.87 -11.57
CA ASP A 180 -34.67 2.21 -12.54
C ASP A 180 -34.15 2.44 -13.97
N GLY A 181 -32.85 2.20 -14.20
CA GLY A 181 -32.18 2.40 -15.48
C GLY A 181 -31.76 3.83 -15.76
N THR A 182 -32.07 4.80 -14.90
CA THR A 182 -31.62 6.19 -15.08
C THR A 182 -30.13 6.34 -14.79
N LEU A 183 -29.49 7.31 -15.45
CA LEU A 183 -28.11 7.70 -15.20
C LEU A 183 -28.10 8.96 -14.33
N LYS A 184 -27.52 8.84 -13.13
CA LYS A 184 -27.28 9.94 -12.21
C LYS A 184 -25.84 10.42 -12.37
N GLN A 185 -25.68 11.68 -12.78
CA GLN A 185 -24.40 12.34 -12.95
C GLN A 185 -24.18 13.40 -11.87
N MET A 186 -23.04 13.36 -11.19
CA MET A 186 -22.52 14.48 -10.38
C MET A 186 -21.51 15.27 -11.19
N LEU A 187 -21.75 16.57 -11.32
CA LEU A 187 -20.98 17.47 -12.18
C LEU A 187 -20.48 18.66 -11.36
N GLN A 188 -19.24 19.07 -11.54
CA GLN A 188 -18.71 20.31 -10.96
C GLN A 188 -18.60 21.40 -12.02
N ASP A 189 -19.17 22.58 -11.78
CA ASP A 189 -18.88 23.77 -12.58
C ASP A 189 -17.45 24.23 -12.29
N TRP A 190 -16.55 24.19 -13.26
CA TRP A 190 -15.14 24.52 -13.02
C TRP A 190 -14.89 26.02 -12.78
N LYS A 191 -15.86 26.90 -13.10
CA LYS A 191 -15.75 28.34 -12.81
C LYS A 191 -16.17 28.69 -11.39
N THR A 192 -17.22 28.04 -10.88
CA THR A 192 -17.77 28.36 -9.55
C THR A 192 -17.40 27.35 -8.48
N GLY A 193 -16.94 26.16 -8.87
CA GLY A 193 -16.72 25.03 -7.97
C GLY A 193 -18.00 24.33 -7.50
N HIS A 194 -19.19 24.83 -7.88
CA HIS A 194 -20.48 24.29 -7.44
C HIS A 194 -20.72 22.89 -8.03
N VAL A 195 -21.17 21.98 -7.18
CA VAL A 195 -21.57 20.63 -7.60
C VAL A 195 -23.06 20.61 -7.89
N VAL A 196 -23.43 20.08 -9.06
CA VAL A 196 -24.82 19.90 -9.49
C VAL A 196 -25.07 18.43 -9.81
N GLN A 197 -26.26 17.96 -9.48
CA GLN A 197 -26.74 16.62 -9.81
C GLN A 197 -27.68 16.69 -11.02
N LYS A 198 -27.48 15.81 -12.00
CA LYS A 198 -28.39 15.64 -13.14
C LYS A 198 -28.81 14.18 -13.24
N VAL A 199 -30.10 13.94 -13.45
CA VAL A 199 -30.65 12.61 -13.74
C VAL A 199 -31.06 12.60 -15.20
N ARG A 200 -30.62 11.60 -15.95
CA ARG A 200 -31.00 11.37 -17.35
C ARG A 200 -31.67 10.01 -17.46
N LYS A 201 -32.70 9.89 -18.29
CA LYS A 201 -33.18 8.57 -18.73
C LYS A 201 -32.13 7.99 -19.68
N ALA A 202 -31.75 6.74 -19.47
CA ALA A 202 -30.83 6.02 -20.37
C ALA A 202 -31.49 5.74 -21.72
#